data_AF-A0AAW7FN91-F1
#
_entry.id   AF-A0AAW7FN91-F1
#
_cell.length_a   1.000
_cell.length_b   1.000
_cell.length_c   1.000
_cell.angle_alpha   90.00
_cell.angle_beta   90.00
_cell.angle_gamma   90.00
#
_symmetry.space_group_name_H-M   'P 1'
#
loop_
_entity.id
_entity.type
_entity.pdbx_description
1 polymer ?
#
loop_
_entity_poly.entity_id
_entity_poly.type
_entity_poly.pdbx_seq_one_letter_code
_entity_poly.pdbx_strand_id
1 'polypeptide(L)'
;MSQVQPEVFIPAHPFTTAAGTRIERIELKRLTVKDLKLVRKISKDPDDWDESLIARSSGFLPEDLDNMDLADYVELQKRFQKITGVGKKSEGDDKGAGAAGEVVPVPAGGN
;
A
#
# COMPACT_ATOMS: atom_id res chain seq x y z
N MET A 1 20.75 8.07 1.00
CA MET A 1 20.22 6.98 0.16
C MET A 1 19.35 6.10 1.04
N SER A 2 18.08 6.46 1.25
CA SER A 2 17.19 5.67 2.12
C SER A 2 16.86 4.36 1.42
N GLN A 3 17.40 3.27 1.94
CA GLN A 3 17.19 1.92 1.44
C GLN A 3 15.71 1.57 1.62
N VAL A 4 14.93 1.71 0.54
CA VAL A 4 13.51 1.38 0.54
C VAL A 4 13.40 -0.13 0.50
N GLN A 5 13.46 -0.78 1.66
CA GLN A 5 13.31 -2.22 1.74
C GLN A 5 11.85 -2.57 1.41
N PRO A 6 11.59 -3.46 0.43
CA PRO A 6 10.25 -3.98 0.20
C PRO A 6 9.82 -4.75 1.44
N GLU A 7 8.60 -4.48 1.93
CA GLU A 7 8.05 -5.22 3.06
C GLU A 7 7.65 -6.60 2.55
N VAL A 8 8.28 -7.65 3.08
CA VAL A 8 7.98 -9.03 2.66
C VAL A 8 6.92 -9.61 3.59
N PHE A 9 5.82 -10.06 3.01
CA PHE A 9 4.76 -10.79 3.70
C PHE A 9 4.78 -12.25 3.27
N ILE A 10 4.67 -13.17 4.23
CA ILE A 10 4.64 -14.61 3.98
C ILE A 10 3.25 -15.08 4.40
N PRO A 11 2.36 -15.45 3.44
CA PRO A 11 1.05 -15.96 3.77
C PRO A 11 1.15 -17.31 4.51
N ALA A 12 0.25 -17.54 5.46
CA ALA A 12 0.15 -18.81 6.17
C ALA A 12 -0.34 -19.92 5.24
N HIS A 13 -1.20 -19.59 4.27
CA HIS A 13 -1.65 -20.51 3.24
C HIS A 13 -1.13 -20.07 1.86
N PRO A 14 -0.14 -20.77 1.28
CA PRO A 14 0.30 -20.50 -0.08
C PRO A 14 -0.85 -20.67 -1.07
N PHE A 15 -1.10 -19.65 -1.87
CA PHE A 15 -2.15 -19.67 -2.90
C PHE A 15 -1.52 -19.75 -4.29
N THR A 16 -2.35 -20.07 -5.28
CA THR A 16 -1.93 -20.11 -6.69
C THR A 16 -2.59 -18.95 -7.41
N THR A 17 -1.81 -18.15 -8.12
CA THR A 17 -2.31 -17.07 -8.98
C THR A 17 -3.10 -17.63 -10.16
N ALA A 18 -3.90 -16.81 -10.82
CA ALA A 18 -4.56 -17.14 -12.08
C ALA A 18 -3.56 -17.54 -13.18
N ALA A 19 -2.31 -17.05 -13.08
CA ALA A 19 -1.20 -17.45 -13.93
C ALA A 19 -0.61 -18.85 -13.60
N GLY A 20 -1.16 -19.56 -12.61
CA GLY A 20 -0.67 -20.87 -12.17
C GLY A 20 0.62 -20.82 -11.36
N THR A 21 1.00 -19.65 -10.83
CA THR A 21 2.22 -19.48 -10.02
C THR A 21 1.88 -19.62 -8.56
N ARG A 22 2.58 -20.51 -7.85
CA ARG A 22 2.44 -20.66 -6.41
C ARG A 22 3.16 -19.52 -5.68
N ILE A 23 2.42 -18.80 -4.85
CA ILE A 23 2.94 -17.68 -4.09
C ILE A 23 3.19 -18.10 -2.65
N GLU A 24 4.46 -18.13 -2.28
CA GLU A 24 4.92 -18.42 -0.91
C GLU A 24 5.44 -17.16 -0.20
N ARG A 25 5.72 -16.10 -0.97
CA ARG A 25 6.17 -14.80 -0.46
C ARG A 25 5.61 -13.67 -1.32
N ILE A 26 5.24 -12.59 -0.66
CA ILE A 26 4.66 -11.39 -1.27
C ILE A 26 5.58 -10.22 -0.96
N GLU A 27 5.96 -9.46 -1.98
CA GLU A 27 6.83 -8.30 -1.82
C GLU A 27 6.01 -7.04 -2.02
N LEU A 28 5.69 -6.35 -0.92
CA LEU A 28 4.97 -5.09 -0.94
C LEU A 28 5.91 -3.96 -1.37
N LYS A 29 5.63 -3.41 -2.54
CA LYS A 29 6.29 -2.22 -3.08
C LYS A 29 5.55 -0.97 -2.63
N ARG A 30 6.31 0.08 -2.31
CA ARG A 30 5.72 1.40 -2.03
C ARG A 30 5.05 1.95 -3.29
N LEU A 31 3.77 2.21 -3.20
CA LEU A 31 3.00 2.86 -4.25
C LEU A 31 3.28 4.36 -4.27
N THR A 32 3.13 4.95 -5.46
CA THR A 32 3.20 6.40 -5.63
C THR A 32 1.79 6.99 -5.70
N VAL A 33 1.69 8.32 -5.53
CA VAL A 33 0.43 9.04 -5.73
C VAL A 33 -0.13 8.86 -7.15
N LYS A 34 0.73 8.53 -8.13
CA LYS A 34 0.28 8.20 -9.49
C LYS A 34 -0.56 6.93 -9.49
N ASP A 35 -0.17 5.90 -8.74
CA ASP A 35 -0.92 4.64 -8.61
C ASP A 35 -2.27 4.87 -7.95
N LEU A 36 -2.32 5.66 -6.88
CA LEU A 36 -3.58 6.06 -6.23
C LEU A 36 -4.54 6.78 -7.20
N LYS A 37 -4.03 7.72 -7.99
CA LYS A 37 -4.83 8.41 -9.00
C LYS A 37 -5.31 7.49 -10.12
N LEU A 38 -4.55 6.46 -10.48
CA LEU A 38 -4.97 5.47 -11.46
C LEU A 38 -6.10 4.60 -10.92
N VAL A 39 -5.97 4.08 -9.69
CA VAL A 39 -7.02 3.29 -9.04
C VAL A 39 -8.32 4.09 -8.93
N ARG A 40 -8.25 5.33 -8.45
CA ARG A 40 -9.40 6.24 -8.36
C ARG A 40 -10.05 6.59 -9.70
N LYS A 41 -9.32 6.44 -10.82
CA LYS A 41 -9.88 6.62 -12.17
C LYS A 41 -10.58 5.37 -12.68
N ILE A 42 -10.12 4.19 -12.27
CA ILE A 42 -10.64 2.90 -12.72
C ILE A 42 -11.85 2.51 -11.87
N SER A 43 -11.71 2.58 -10.55
CA SER A 43 -12.74 2.19 -9.58
C SER A 43 -13.38 3.43 -8.98
N LYS A 44 -14.71 3.50 -8.99
CA LYS A 44 -15.46 4.60 -8.33
C LYS A 44 -15.74 4.32 -6.86
N ASP A 45 -15.75 3.05 -6.49
CA ASP A 45 -16.03 2.60 -5.14
C ASP A 45 -14.74 2.56 -4.31
N PRO A 46 -14.73 3.22 -3.13
CA PRO A 46 -13.55 3.27 -2.29
C PRO A 46 -13.19 1.91 -1.69
N ASP A 47 -14.15 1.00 -1.52
CA ASP A 47 -13.92 -0.35 -1.03
C ASP A 47 -13.05 -1.18 -2.01
N ASP A 48 -13.18 -0.95 -3.31
CA ASP A 48 -12.33 -1.57 -4.34
C ASP A 48 -10.93 -0.94 -4.44
N TRP A 49 -10.71 0.23 -3.82
CA TRP A 49 -9.42 0.91 -3.90
C TRP A 49 -8.36 0.19 -3.08
N ASP A 50 -8.70 -0.27 -1.87
CA ASP A 50 -7.78 -1.01 -1.03
C ASP A 50 -7.25 -2.25 -1.76
N GLU A 51 -8.13 -3.07 -2.32
CA GLU A 51 -7.75 -4.26 -3.08
C GLU A 51 -6.89 -3.91 -4.31
N SER A 52 -7.33 -2.92 -5.11
CA SER A 52 -6.60 -2.48 -6.30
C SER A 52 -5.20 -1.94 -5.97
N LEU A 53 -5.04 -1.26 -4.83
CA LEU A 53 -3.76 -0.77 -4.36
C LEU A 53 -2.89 -1.90 -3.81
N ILE A 54 -3.45 -2.81 -3.01
CA ILE A 54 -2.74 -3.98 -2.48
C ILE A 54 -2.23 -4.86 -3.62
N ALA A 55 -3.05 -5.12 -4.64
CA ALA A 55 -2.69 -5.84 -5.85
C ALA A 55 -1.47 -5.19 -6.54
N ARG A 56 -1.55 -3.87 -6.81
CA ARG A 56 -0.45 -3.11 -7.41
C ARG A 56 0.81 -3.08 -6.54
N SER A 57 0.64 -3.00 -5.23
CA SER A 57 1.75 -2.97 -4.27
C SER A 57 2.47 -4.32 -4.24
N SER A 58 1.70 -5.40 -4.23
CA SER A 58 2.19 -6.78 -4.19
C SER A 58 2.68 -7.28 -5.55
N GLY A 59 2.30 -6.61 -6.63
CA GLY A 59 2.60 -7.04 -8.01
C GLY A 59 1.69 -8.17 -8.51
N PHE A 60 0.52 -8.34 -7.89
CA PHE A 60 -0.50 -9.31 -8.27
C PHE A 60 -1.70 -8.63 -8.91
N LEU A 61 -2.55 -9.42 -9.55
CA LEU A 61 -3.85 -8.96 -10.02
C LEU A 61 -4.90 -9.10 -8.90
N PRO A 62 -5.99 -8.31 -8.91
CA PRO A 62 -7.09 -8.48 -7.96
C PRO A 62 -7.63 -9.92 -7.96
N GLU A 63 -7.76 -10.52 -9.15
CA GLU A 63 -8.17 -11.93 -9.33
C GLU A 63 -7.21 -12.95 -8.70
N ASP A 64 -5.93 -12.60 -8.52
CA ASP A 64 -4.97 -13.45 -7.83
C ASP A 64 -5.19 -13.39 -6.32
N LEU A 65 -5.57 -12.22 -5.80
CA LEU A 65 -5.86 -12.02 -4.38
C LEU A 65 -7.16 -12.71 -3.96
N ASP A 66 -8.14 -12.86 -4.85
CA ASP A 66 -9.36 -13.67 -4.63
C ASP A 66 -9.05 -15.13 -4.25
N ASN A 67 -7.92 -15.67 -4.70
CA ASN A 67 -7.48 -17.03 -4.38
C ASN A 67 -6.72 -17.12 -3.05
N MET A 68 -6.42 -15.98 -2.41
CA MET A 68 -5.72 -15.92 -1.13
C MET A 68 -6.67 -16.27 0.02
N ASP A 69 -6.12 -16.84 1.09
CA ASP A 69 -6.89 -17.01 2.32
C ASP A 69 -7.31 -15.65 2.90
N LEU A 70 -8.55 -15.58 3.40
CA LEU A 70 -9.13 -14.35 3.92
C LEU A 70 -8.34 -13.81 5.13
N ALA A 71 -7.78 -14.67 5.98
CA ALA A 71 -6.96 -14.24 7.11
C ALA A 71 -5.64 -13.60 6.65
N ASP A 72 -5.02 -14.18 5.63
CA ASP A 72 -3.80 -13.65 5.00
C ASP A 72 -4.07 -12.31 4.32
N TYR A 73 -5.20 -12.20 3.59
CA TYR A 73 -5.60 -10.95 2.93
C TYR A 73 -5.86 -9.83 3.93
N VAL A 74 -6.59 -10.10 5.03
CA VAL A 74 -6.85 -9.11 6.08
C VAL A 74 -5.55 -8.66 6.76
N GLU A 75 -4.59 -9.56 6.97
CA GLU A 75 -3.29 -9.18 7.53
C GLU A 75 -2.47 -8.33 6.54
N LEU A 76 -2.46 -8.70 5.26
CA LEU A 76 -1.81 -7.95 4.19
C LEU A 76 -2.39 -6.53 4.08
N GLN A 77 -3.72 -6.40 4.11
CA GLN A 77 -4.42 -5.12 4.12
C GLN A 77 -4.01 -4.28 5.33
N LYS A 78 -4.02 -4.84 6.54
CA LYS A 78 -3.60 -4.12 7.76
C LYS A 78 -2.16 -3.61 7.66
N ARG A 79 -1.25 -4.41 7.10
CA ARG A 79 0.15 -4.01 6.89
C ARG A 79 0.25 -2.89 5.85
N PHE A 80 -0.46 -3.02 4.73
CA PHE A 80 -0.51 -2.02 3.68
C PHE A 80 -1.05 -0.67 4.18
N GLN A 81 -2.13 -0.68 4.97
CA GLN A 81 -2.69 0.52 5.58
C GLN A 81 -1.74 1.18 6.59
N LYS A 82 -0.97 0.38 7.36
CA LYS A 82 0.08 0.92 8.25
C LYS A 82 1.21 1.61 7.49
N ILE A 83 1.58 1.10 6.31
CA ILE A 83 2.69 1.64 5.50
C ILE A 83 2.26 2.89 4.74
N THR A 84 1.04 2.89 4.19
CA THR A 84 0.58 3.97 3.30
C THR A 84 -0.26 5.03 4.00
N GLY A 85 -0.89 4.71 5.14
CA GLY A 85 -1.88 5.56 5.79
C GLY A 85 -3.19 5.71 5.00
N VAL A 86 -3.31 5.05 3.84
CA VAL A 86 -4.49 5.06 2.96
C VAL A 86 -5.33 3.83 3.32
N GLY A 87 -6.61 4.02 3.62
CA GLY A 87 -7.55 2.94 3.99
C GLY A 87 -8.11 3.02 5.42
N LYS A 88 -7.62 3.94 6.26
CA LYS A 88 -8.29 4.27 7.53
C LYS A 88 -9.58 5.02 7.17
N LYS A 89 -10.73 4.34 7.20
CA LYS A 89 -12.02 5.01 7.31
C LYS A 89 -11.98 5.72 8.65
N SER A 90 -11.63 7.01 8.63
CA SER A 90 -11.48 7.84 9.81
C SER A 90 -12.83 7.99 10.50
N GLU A 91 -13.17 7.07 11.38
CA GLU A 91 -14.01 7.41 12.53
C GLU A 91 -13.07 8.00 13.59
N GLY A 92 -12.69 9.27 13.36
CA GLY A 92 -11.98 10.10 14.36
C GLY A 92 -10.47 10.30 14.19
N ASP A 93 -9.99 10.86 13.09
CA ASP A 93 -8.63 11.45 13.04
C ASP A 93 -8.62 12.77 12.26
N ASP A 94 -9.27 13.77 12.86
CA ASP A 94 -8.90 15.17 12.69
C ASP A 94 -7.61 15.38 13.51
N LYS A 95 -6.44 15.08 12.91
CA LYS A 95 -5.12 15.68 13.25
C LYS A 95 -4.00 15.21 12.33
N GLY A 96 -3.61 16.13 11.43
CA GLY A 96 -2.27 16.40 10.93
C GLY A 96 -1.25 15.26 10.78
N ALA A 97 -0.95 14.92 9.52
CA ALA A 97 0.41 14.51 9.11
C ALA A 97 0.63 14.79 7.62
N GLY A 98 0.36 16.03 7.20
CA GLY A 98 1.01 16.56 6.00
C GLY A 98 2.44 16.90 6.38
N ALA A 99 3.37 15.94 6.25
CA ALA A 99 4.80 16.23 6.27
C ALA A 99 5.12 17.09 5.04
N ALA A 100 4.91 18.40 5.20
CA ALA A 100 5.42 19.42 4.31
C ALA A 100 6.93 19.25 4.25
N GLY A 101 7.45 19.27 3.02
CA GLY A 101 8.86 19.19 2.75
C GLY A 101 9.64 20.15 3.63
N GLU A 102 10.73 19.62 4.18
CA GLU A 102 11.82 20.31 4.84
C GLU A 102 12.01 21.74 4.33
N VAL A 103 11.54 22.73 5.11
CA VAL A 103 11.93 24.12 4.92
C VAL A 103 13.30 24.29 5.55
N VAL A 104 14.33 24.48 4.73
CA VAL A 104 15.66 24.89 5.19
C VAL A 104 15.58 26.37 5.59
N PRO A 105 15.76 26.76 6.86
CA PRO A 105 15.98 28.16 7.19
C PRO A 105 17.42 28.50 6.81
N VAL A 106 17.60 29.39 5.82
CA VAL A 106 18.88 30.08 5.63
C VAL A 106 19.02 31.10 6.77
N PRO A 107 20.06 31.03 7.61
CA PRO A 107 20.28 32.05 8.63
C PRO A 107 20.77 33.34 7.96
N ALA A 108 20.10 34.44 8.29
CA ALA A 108 20.59 35.79 8.04
C ALA A 108 21.86 36.01 8.86
N GLY A 109 23.02 36.02 8.20
CA GLY A 109 24.29 36.44 8.78
C GLY A 109 24.68 37.79 8.20
N GLY A 110 24.50 38.84 8.99
CA GLY A 110 25.06 40.15 8.71
C GLY A 110 26.58 40.15 8.93
N ASN A 111 27.26 40.96 8.12
CA ASN A 111 28.40 41.75 8.55
C ASN A 111 28.30 43.12 7.88
#